data_AF-A0A431M7D9-F1
#
_entry.id   AF-A0A431M7D9-F1
#
_cell.length_a   1.000
_cell.length_b   1.000
_cell.length_c   1.000
_cell.angle_alpha   90.00
_cell.angle_beta   90.00
_cell.angle_gamma   90.00
#
_symmetry.space_group_name_H-M   'P 1'
#
loop_
_entity.id
_entity.type
_entity.pdbx_description
1 polymer ?
#
loop_
_entity_poly.entity_id
_entity_poly.type
_entity_poly.pdbx_seq_one_letter_code
_entity_poly.pdbx_strand_id
1 'polypeptide(L)' 'MNITSEEEWAERAAAFLKHKLRESEVTYVELAKRLKKHGFKSETEASITNKLKRGSFPATFFLACLAALELDGVALEEI' A
#
# COMPACT_ATOMS: atom_id res chain seq x y z
N MET A 1 5.91 -9.91 17.59
CA MET A 1 4.97 -8.77 17.50
C MET A 1 3.79 -9.03 18.42
N ASN A 2 3.27 -8.01 19.11
CA ASN A 2 2.11 -8.14 20.02
C ASN A 2 0.93 -7.32 19.48
N ILE A 3 0.46 -7.68 18.28
CA ILE A 3 -0.69 -7.06 17.61
C ILE A 3 -1.95 -7.81 18.04
N THR A 4 -2.97 -7.09 18.48
CA THR A 4 -4.13 -7.72 19.15
C THR A 4 -5.48 -7.47 18.48
N SER A 5 -5.53 -6.66 17.43
CA SER A 5 -6.77 -6.37 16.69
C SER A 5 -6.53 -6.29 15.18
N GLU A 6 -7.58 -6.53 14.39
CA GLU A 6 -7.56 -6.32 12.93
C GLU A 6 -7.35 -4.85 12.56
N GLU A 7 -7.81 -3.92 13.40
CA GLU A 7 -7.63 -2.48 13.21
C GLU A 7 -6.16 -2.08 13.34
N GLU A 8 -5.43 -2.62 14.32
CA GLU A 8 -3.99 -2.38 14.47
C GLU A 8 -3.21 -2.94 13.27
N TRP A 9 -3.61 -4.10 12.73
CA TRP A 9 -3.06 -4.63 11.48
C TRP A 9 -3.31 -3.71 10.28
N ALA A 10 -4.52 -3.18 10.16
CA ALA A 10 -4.91 -2.27 9.08
C ALA A 10 -4.12 -0.95 9.14
N GLU A 11 -3.93 -0.39 10.33
CA GLU A 11 -3.13 0.82 10.54
C GLU A 11 -1.67 0.60 10.16
N ARG A 12 -1.08 -0.50 10.63
CA ARG A 12 0.30 -0.89 10.33
C ARG A 12 0.55 -1.12 8.85
N ALA A 13 -0.31 -1.89 8.18
CA ALA A 13 -0.20 -2.12 6.75
C ALA A 13 -0.28 -0.81 5.93
N ALA A 14 -1.15 0.13 6.33
CA ALA A 14 -1.20 1.44 5.70
C ALA A 14 0.02 2.31 6.02
N ALA A 15 0.54 2.27 7.25
CA ALA A 15 1.75 2.98 7.63
C ALA A 15 2.95 2.49 6.82
N PHE A 16 3.13 1.17 6.71
CA PHE A 16 4.16 0.54 5.89
C PHE A 16 4.13 1.06 4.44
N LEU A 17 2.97 1.00 3.77
CA LEU A 17 2.85 1.49 2.39
C LEU A 17 3.16 2.99 2.28
N LYS A 18 2.71 3.82 3.22
CA LYS A 18 3.01 5.27 3.24
C LYS A 18 4.52 5.52 3.40
N HIS A 19 5.19 4.75 4.25
CA HIS A 19 6.64 4.82 4.43
C HIS A 19 7.37 4.44 3.15
N LYS A 20 7.06 3.28 2.54
CA LYS A 20 7.70 2.84 1.29
C LYS A 20 7.46 3.81 0.13
N LEU A 21 6.27 4.40 0.03
CA LEU A 21 5.99 5.44 -0.96
C LEU A 21 6.88 6.68 -0.76
N ARG A 22 7.09 7.09 0.48
CA ARG A 22 7.98 8.21 0.82
C ARG A 22 9.44 7.87 0.55
N GLU A 23 9.90 6.67 0.91
CA GLU A 23 11.27 6.20 0.65
C GLU A 23 11.57 6.10 -0.85
N SER A 24 10.57 5.70 -1.63
CA SER A 24 10.69 5.58 -3.10
C SER A 24 10.45 6.89 -3.85
N GLU A 25 10.17 7.99 -3.14
CA GLU A 25 9.77 9.29 -3.72
C GLU A 25 8.57 9.20 -4.69
N VAL A 26 7.67 8.23 -4.47
CA VAL A 26 6.51 7.97 -5.32
C VAL A 26 5.26 8.64 -4.72
N THR A 27 4.66 9.54 -5.49
CA THR A 27 3.37 10.17 -5.13
C THR A 27 2.20 9.23 -5.37
N TYR A 28 1.04 9.47 -4.74
CA TYR A 28 -0.17 8.68 -4.99
C TYR A 28 -0.64 8.74 -6.45
N VAL A 29 -0.44 9.88 -7.13
CA VAL A 29 -0.71 10.03 -8.56
C VAL A 29 0.16 9.09 -9.38
N GLU A 30 1.45 9.00 -9.05
CA GLU A 30 2.39 8.15 -9.76
C GLU A 30 2.14 6.66 -9.45
N LEU A 31 1.86 6.33 -8.18
CA LEU A 31 1.44 4.98 -7.79
C LEU A 31 0.19 4.56 -8.59
N ALA A 32 -0.82 5.42 -8.73
CA ALA A 32 -2.01 5.12 -9.53
C ALA A 32 -1.64 4.79 -10.98
N LYS A 33 -0.70 5.53 -11.60
CA LYS A 33 -0.23 5.22 -12.95
C LYS A 33 0.49 3.87 -13.03
N ARG A 34 1.34 3.55 -12.06
CA ARG A 34 2.05 2.27 -12.00
C ARG A 34 1.08 1.11 -11.79
N LEU A 35 0.12 1.26 -10.88
CA LEU A 35 -0.95 0.27 -10.62
C LEU A 35 -1.78 -0.04 -11.87
N LYS A 36 -2.03 0.93 -12.75
CA LYS A 36 -2.70 0.69 -14.04
C LYS A 36 -1.96 -0.33 -14.92
N LYS A 37 -0.62 -0.36 -14.87
CA LYS A 37 0.20 -1.35 -15.59
C LYS A 37 0.03 -2.76 -15.01
N HIS A 38 -0.30 -2.86 -13.73
CA HIS A 38 -0.59 -4.12 -13.02
C HIS A 38 -2.08 -4.52 -13.06
N GLY A 39 -2.88 -3.92 -13.95
CA GLY A 39 -4.30 -4.28 -14.13
C GLY A 39 -5.29 -3.49 -13.28
N PHE A 40 -4.82 -2.62 -12.38
CA PHE A 40 -5.65 -1.78 -11.51
C PHE A 40 -6.06 -0.47 -12.23
N LYS A 41 -6.83 -0.61 -13.31
CA LYS A 41 -7.19 0.50 -14.22
C LYS A 41 -8.00 1.61 -13.54
N SER A 42 -8.80 1.24 -12.56
CA SER A 42 -9.72 2.14 -11.86
C SER A 42 -9.11 2.81 -10.62
N GLU A 43 -7.85 2.51 -10.27
CA GLU A 43 -7.20 3.18 -9.14
C GLU A 43 -6.87 4.62 -9.51
N THR A 44 -7.34 5.52 -8.65
CA THR A 44 -7.09 6.95 -8.68
C THR A 44 -6.37 7.36 -7.40
N GLU A 45 -5.75 8.54 -7.42
CA GLU A 45 -5.16 9.13 -6.20
C GLU A 45 -6.15 9.16 -5.03
N ALA A 46 -7.40 9.56 -5.27
CA ALA A 46 -8.43 9.60 -4.24
C ALA A 46 -8.78 8.20 -3.71
N SER A 47 -8.88 7.20 -4.59
CA SER A 47 -9.13 5.81 -4.20
C SER A 47 -8.01 5.25 -3.32
N ILE A 48 -6.75 5.47 -3.72
CA ILE A 48 -5.56 5.06 -2.96
C ILE A 48 -5.54 5.75 -1.59
N THR A 49 -5.74 7.07 -1.58
CA THR A 49 -5.79 7.86 -0.33
C THR A 49 -6.85 7.32 0.63
N ASN A 50 -8.06 7.02 0.12
CA ASN A 50 -9.14 6.48 0.94
C ASN A 50 -8.85 5.07 1.48
N LYS A 51 -8.19 4.21 0.68
CA LYS A 51 -7.73 2.88 1.14
C LYS A 51 -6.69 3.00 2.25
N LEU A 52 -5.67 3.84 2.06
CA LEU A 52 -4.61 4.08 3.04
C LEU A 52 -5.07 4.86 4.27
N LYS A 53 -6.18 5.59 4.18
CA LYS A 53 -6.81 6.25 5.32
C LYS A 53 -7.62 5.27 6.18
N ARG A 54 -8.33 4.32 5.54
CA ARG A 54 -9.12 3.29 6.24
C ARG A 54 -8.26 2.13 6.75
N GLY A 55 -7.07 1.90 6.17
CA GLY A 55 -6.19 0.79 6.53
C GLY A 55 -6.60 -0.56 5.95
N SER A 56 -7.87 -0.75 5.62
CA SER A 56 -8.38 -2.00 5.05
C SER A 56 -8.43 -1.95 3.51
N PHE A 57 -7.67 -2.81 2.86
CA PHE A 57 -7.63 -3.01 1.42
C PHE A 57 -7.37 -4.48 1.05
N PRO A 58 -7.76 -4.93 -0.16
CA PRO A 58 -7.50 -6.30 -0.59
C PRO A 58 -6.00 -6.62 -0.65
N ALA A 59 -5.63 -7.86 -0.34
CA ALA A 59 -4.24 -8.32 -0.47
C ALA A 59 -3.69 -8.14 -1.91
N THR A 60 -4.55 -8.27 -2.92
CA THR A 60 -4.17 -8.02 -4.32
C THR A 60 -3.71 -6.58 -4.57
N PHE A 61 -4.36 -5.60 -3.92
CA PHE A 61 -3.93 -4.20 -3.98
C PHE A 61 -2.59 -4.01 -3.28
N PHE A 62 -2.39 -4.62 -2.11
CA PHE A 62 -1.13 -4.56 -1.38
C PHE A 62 0.03 -5.12 -2.21
N LEU A 63 -0.11 -6.32 -2.77
CA LEU A 63 0.89 -6.95 -3.63
C LEU A 63 1.18 -6.11 -4.88
N ALA A 64 0.16 -5.51 -5.48
CA ALA A 64 0.35 -4.61 -6.62
C ALA A 64 1.12 -3.34 -6.24
N CYS A 65 0.93 -2.81 -5.03
CA CYS A 65 1.73 -1.70 -4.52
C CYS A 65 3.19 -2.10 -4.33
N LEU A 66 3.48 -3.28 -3.76
CA LEU A 66 4.86 -3.79 -3.64
C LEU A 66 5.52 -3.91 -5.02
N ALA A 67 4.83 -4.53 -5.98
CA ALA A 67 5.32 -4.68 -7.35
C ALA A 67 5.52 -3.33 -8.05
N ALA A 68 4.60 -2.37 -7.87
CA ALA A 68 4.70 -1.03 -8.43
C ALA A 68 5.85 -0.19 -7.82
N LEU A 69 6.28 -0.54 -6.60
CA LEU A 69 7.41 0.05 -5.91
C LEU A 69 8.71 -0.76 -6.09
N GLU A 70 8.67 -1.83 -6.89
CA GLU A 70 9.84 -2.70 -7.15
C GLU A 70 10.45 -3.29 -5.88
N LEU A 71 9.60 -3.59 -4.88
CA LEU A 71 10.02 -4.24 -3.64
C LEU A 71 10.04 -5.76 -3.82
N ASP A 72 11.12 -6.40 -3.37
CA ASP A 72 11.26 -7.87 -3.39
C ASP A 72 10.29 -8.58 -2.44
N GLY A 73 9.81 -7.88 -1.41
CA GLY A 73 8.88 -8.42 -0.45
C GLY A 73 8.59 -7.46 0.70
N VAL A 74 7.99 -8.01 1.75
CA VAL A 74 7.78 -7.32 3.03
C VAL A 74 8.18 -8.26 4.16
N ALA A 75 8.99 -7.76 5.09
CA ALA A 75 9.26 -8.46 6.33
C ALA A 75 8.17 -8.12 7.36
N LEU A 76 7.71 -9.11 8.13
CA LEU A 76 6.66 -8.86 9.13
C LEU A 76 7.15 -7.88 10.20
N GLU A 77 8.45 -7.83 10.46
CA GLU A 77 9.10 -6.89 11.38
C GLU A 77 9.00 -5.43 10.92
N GLU A 78 8.75 -5.19 9.63
CA GLU A 78 8.53 -3.85 9.06
C GLU A 78 7.06 -3.40 9.14
N ILE A 79 6.14 -4.30 9.52
CA ILE A 79 4.69 -4.03 9.64
C ILE A 79 4.30 -3.72 11.10
#